data_AF-A0A2V2UHW7-F1
#
_entry.id   AF-A0A2V2UHW7-F1
#
_cell.length_a   1.000
_cell.length_b   1.000
_cell.length_c   1.000
_cell.angle_alpha   90.00
_cell.angle_beta   90.00
_cell.angle_gamma   90.00
#
_symmetry.space_group_name_H-M   'P 1'
#
loop_
_entity.id
_entity.type
_entity.pdbx_description
1 polymer ?
#
loop_
_entity_poly.entity_id
_entity_poly.type
_entity_poly.pdbx_seq_one_letter_code
_entity_poly.pdbx_strand_id
1 'polypeptide(L)'
;MEAKAVCSHQTTTPSSQLPATVRVDGNTVQLNCPQPLRDAGFAVAEALFDVDVALEVPDASTLFRKLCATAAPNFNQERQNMVAFSYGVRSSPRRQLMYGSAAGEGYAARVITEFIRPGAKKGIFAFPCRVIEPTEHRADLLDADSELGVIVGSLKEGPLVRMVA
;
A
#
# COMPACT_ATOMS: atom_id res chain seq x y z
N MET A 1 9.03 -11.67 7.33
CA MET A 1 8.24 -10.99 8.38
C MET A 1 7.24 -10.09 7.68
N GLU A 2 5.95 -10.25 7.94
CA GLU A 2 4.88 -9.39 7.42
C GLU A 2 4.70 -8.22 8.40
N ALA A 3 4.73 -6.98 7.94
CA ALA A 3 4.50 -5.80 8.78
C ALA A 3 3.24 -5.09 8.31
N LYS A 4 2.22 -5.02 9.17
CA LYS A 4 0.95 -4.37 8.85
C LYS A 4 0.89 -2.99 9.50
N ALA A 5 0.86 -1.95 8.68
CA ALA A 5 0.61 -0.60 9.14
C ALA A 5 -0.84 -0.19 8.91
N VAL A 6 -1.47 0.39 9.93
CA VAL A 6 -2.76 1.09 9.79
C VAL A 6 -2.52 2.59 9.81
N CYS A 7 -2.99 3.26 8.76
CA CYS A 7 -2.89 4.71 8.62
C CYS A 7 -4.28 5.32 8.81
N SER A 8 -4.47 6.14 9.84
CA SER A 8 -5.69 6.94 9.98
C SER A 8 -5.56 8.20 9.12
N HIS A 9 -6.64 8.56 8.45
CA HIS A 9 -6.73 9.77 7.64
C HIS A 9 -8.02 10.50 7.98
N GLN A 10 -7.92 11.79 8.29
CA GLN A 10 -9.10 12.65 8.40
C GLN A 10 -9.31 13.38 7.08
N THR A 11 -10.47 13.18 6.47
CA THR A 11 -10.97 14.09 5.44
C THR A 11 -11.44 15.34 6.16
N THR A 12 -10.58 16.35 6.23
CA THR A 12 -10.89 17.64 6.82
C THR A 12 -12.11 18.24 6.12
N THR A 13 -13.25 18.19 6.80
CA THR A 13 -14.34 19.16 6.57
C THR A 13 -14.13 20.24 7.63
N PRO A 14 -13.83 21.50 7.27
CA PRO A 14 -13.41 22.53 8.22
C PRO A 14 -14.42 22.89 9.32
N SER A 15 -15.65 22.38 9.28
CA SER A 15 -16.78 22.80 10.12
C SER A 15 -17.30 21.76 11.09
N SER A 16 -16.70 20.56 11.16
CA SER A 16 -17.20 19.49 12.02
C SER A 16 -16.58 19.58 13.42
N GLN A 17 -17.34 20.07 14.40
CA GLN A 17 -17.01 19.98 15.84
C GLN A 17 -17.05 18.54 16.39
N LEU A 18 -17.25 17.53 15.53
CA LEU A 18 -17.35 16.15 15.97
C LEU A 18 -15.96 15.59 16.31
N PRO A 19 -15.83 14.85 17.43
CA PRO A 19 -14.59 14.19 17.77
C PRO A 19 -14.18 13.18 16.69
N ALA A 20 -12.88 13.03 16.48
CA ALA A 20 -12.32 12.08 15.53
C ALA A 20 -12.86 10.66 15.77
N THR A 21 -13.48 10.08 14.74
CA THR A 21 -14.02 8.70 14.76
C THR A 21 -12.93 7.64 14.87
N VAL A 22 -11.73 7.92 14.37
CA VAL A 22 -10.57 7.03 14.50
C VAL A 22 -9.46 7.79 15.22
N ARG A 23 -8.88 7.15 16.23
CA ARG A 23 -7.73 7.65 16.99
C ARG A 23 -6.65 6.58 17.01
N VAL A 24 -5.41 7.03 17.10
CA VAL A 24 -4.24 6.16 17.23
C VAL A 24 -3.58 6.48 18.57
N ASP A 25 -3.40 5.46 19.40
CA ASP A 25 -2.63 5.54 20.65
C ASP A 25 -1.52 4.49 20.61
N GLY A 26 -0.28 4.93 20.38
CA GLY A 26 0.83 4.03 20.11
C GLY A 26 0.56 3.13 18.91
N ASN A 27 0.42 1.83 19.16
CA ASN A 27 0.11 0.80 18.17
C ASN A 27 -1.35 0.33 18.20
N THR A 28 -2.18 0.97 19.03
CA THR A 28 -3.59 0.66 19.18
C THR A 28 -4.41 1.65 18.36
N VAL A 29 -5.35 1.13 17.57
CA VAL A 29 -6.32 1.92 16.80
C VAL A 29 -7.66 1.85 17.51
N GLN A 30 -8.19 3.00 17.89
CA GLN A 30 -9.50 3.13 18.51
C GLN A 30 -10.50 3.71 17.51
N LEU A 31 -11.63 3.03 17.34
CA LEU A 31 -12.76 3.49 16.55
C LEU A 31 -13.92 3.84 17.48
N ASN A 32 -14.39 5.08 17.40
CA ASN A 32 -15.51 5.62 18.17
C ASN A 32 -16.64 6.01 17.22
N CYS A 33 -17.74 5.25 17.24
CA CYS A 33 -18.87 5.50 16.35
C CYS A 33 -19.53 6.85 16.66
N PRO A 34 -19.70 7.75 15.67
CA PRO A 34 -20.42 9.01 15.84
C PRO A 34 -21.85 8.80 16.37
N GLN A 35 -22.31 9.72 17.23
CA GLN A 35 -23.66 9.64 17.83
C GLN A 35 -24.79 9.42 16.81
N PRO A 36 -24.83 10.12 15.64
CA PRO A 36 -25.90 9.90 14.67
C PRO A 36 -25.97 8.46 14.11
N LEU A 37 -24.82 7.78 14.00
CA LEU A 37 -24.78 6.38 13.55
C LEU A 37 -25.22 5.44 14.66
N ARG A 38 -24.89 5.75 15.92
CA ARG A 38 -25.40 5.00 17.08
C ARG A 38 -26.93 5.10 17.15
N ASP A 39 -27.48 6.30 16.97
CA ASP A 39 -28.92 6.54 16.98
C ASP A 39 -29.63 5.81 15.84
N ALA A 40 -28.95 5.62 14.70
CA ALA A 40 -29.42 4.84 13.56
C ALA A 40 -29.29 3.31 13.74
N GLY A 41 -28.83 2.84 14.91
CA GLY A 41 -28.70 1.41 15.22
C GLY A 41 -27.45 0.76 14.62
N PHE A 42 -26.39 1.53 14.33
CA PHE A 42 -25.13 0.95 13.87
C PHE A 42 -24.54 0.01 14.92
N ALA A 43 -24.17 -1.19 14.51
CA ALA A 43 -23.88 -2.31 15.42
C ALA A 43 -22.62 -2.15 16.27
N VAL A 44 -21.66 -1.31 15.85
CA VAL A 44 -20.39 -1.13 16.55
C VAL A 44 -20.34 0.26 17.16
N ALA A 45 -20.46 0.35 18.49
CA ALA A 45 -20.38 1.63 19.20
C ALA A 45 -18.92 2.10 19.40
N GLU A 46 -18.04 1.16 19.73
CA GLU A 46 -16.61 1.36 19.91
C GLU A 46 -15.87 0.08 19.52
N ALA A 47 -14.65 0.21 19.00
CA ALA A 47 -13.76 -0.93 18.78
C ALA A 47 -12.30 -0.52 18.99
N LEU A 48 -11.48 -1.43 19.50
CA LEU A 48 -10.04 -1.28 19.67
C LEU A 48 -9.31 -2.43 19.02
N PHE A 49 -8.21 -2.13 18.33
CA PHE A 49 -7.38 -3.12 17.65
C PHE A 49 -5.90 -2.79 17.82
N ASP A 50 -5.11 -3.77 18.24
CA ASP A 50 -3.65 -3.66 18.25
C ASP A 50 -3.08 -4.10 16.91
N VAL A 51 -2.12 -3.32 16.38
CA VAL A 51 -1.45 -3.58 15.11
C VAL A 51 0.06 -3.42 15.24
N ASP A 52 0.82 -3.95 14.27
CA ASP A 52 2.29 -3.87 14.32
C ASP A 52 2.77 -2.41 14.32
N VAL A 53 2.09 -1.56 13.52
CA VAL A 53 2.35 -0.13 13.43
C VAL A 53 1.03 0.61 13.21
N ALA A 54 0.71 1.57 14.06
CA ALA A 54 -0.38 2.52 13.81
C ALA A 54 0.20 3.92 13.59
N LEU A 55 -0.31 4.64 12.59
CA LEU A 55 0.15 5.98 12.21
C LEU A 55 -1.03 6.91 12.01
N GLU A 56 -0.98 8.07 12.66
CA GLU A 56 -1.94 9.15 12.45
C GLU A 56 -1.45 10.09 11.36
N VAL A 57 -2.20 10.16 10.25
CA VAL A 57 -1.93 11.02 9.08
C VAL A 57 -0.45 11.00 8.65
N PRO A 58 0.13 9.81 8.35
CA PRO A 58 1.55 9.73 8.04
C PRO A 58 1.91 10.39 6.72
N ASP A 59 3.09 11.01 6.68
CA ASP A 59 3.77 11.32 5.43
C ASP A 59 4.53 10.10 4.88
N ALA A 60 4.94 10.19 3.62
CA ALA A 60 5.66 9.11 2.94
C ALA A 60 6.99 8.75 3.63
N SER A 61 7.69 9.74 4.21
CA SER A 61 8.98 9.55 4.87
C SER A 61 8.86 8.77 6.18
N THR A 62 7.81 9.05 6.94
CA THR A 62 7.48 8.35 8.19
C THR A 62 7.05 6.93 7.90
N LEU A 63 6.20 6.74 6.88
CA LEU A 63 5.81 5.41 6.42
C LEU A 63 7.03 4.59 5.96
N PHE A 64 7.91 5.19 5.14
CA PHE A 64 9.13 4.53 4.68
C PHE A 64 10.03 4.10 5.84
N ARG A 65 10.32 4.99 6.81
CA ARG A 65 11.14 4.61 7.97
C ARG A 65 10.50 3.51 8.81
N LYS A 66 9.19 3.52 9.00
CA LYS A 66 8.51 2.53 9.84
C LYS A 66 8.39 1.17 9.16
N LEU A 67 8.07 1.13 7.87
CA LEU A 67 7.83 -0.12 7.13
C LEU A 67 9.08 -0.66 6.43
N CYS A 68 9.92 0.21 5.90
CA CYS A 68 11.03 -0.18 5.04
C CYS A 68 12.35 -0.35 5.81
N ALA A 69 12.54 0.30 6.96
CA ALA A 69 13.79 0.15 7.74
C ALA A 69 14.01 -1.29 8.20
N THR A 70 12.95 -2.02 8.52
CA THR A 70 13.02 -3.44 8.92
C THR A 70 13.19 -4.38 7.74
N ALA A 71 12.66 -4.01 6.57
CA ALA A 71 12.64 -4.90 5.41
C ALA A 71 13.86 -4.72 4.47
N ALA A 72 14.47 -3.53 4.47
CA ALA A 72 15.71 -3.22 3.75
C ALA A 72 16.87 -4.23 3.96
N PRO A 73 17.24 -4.61 5.20
CA PRO A 73 18.27 -5.62 5.42
C PRO A 73 17.86 -7.00 4.88
N ASN A 74 16.59 -7.39 5.00
CA ASN A 74 16.11 -8.69 4.51
C ASN A 74 16.25 -8.81 2.97
N PHE A 75 16.00 -7.72 2.24
CA PHE A 75 16.20 -7.71 0.79
C PHE A 75 17.68 -7.69 0.40
N ASN A 76 18.48 -6.81 1.00
CA ASN A 76 19.88 -6.63 0.58
C ASN A 76 20.82 -7.74 1.08
N GLN A 77 20.60 -8.27 2.28
CA GLN A 77 21.50 -9.24 2.91
C GLN A 77 20.95 -10.66 2.76
N GLU A 78 19.67 -10.86 3.08
CA GLU A 78 19.05 -12.19 3.06
C GLU A 78 18.45 -12.56 1.70
N ARG A 79 18.49 -11.61 0.73
CA ARG A 79 17.94 -11.79 -0.64
C ARG A 79 16.47 -12.21 -0.65
N GLN A 80 15.70 -11.77 0.33
CA GLN A 80 14.29 -12.07 0.44
C GLN A 80 13.47 -11.11 -0.42
N ASN A 81 12.42 -11.65 -1.05
CA ASN A 81 11.45 -10.83 -1.78
C ASN A 81 10.64 -9.97 -0.80
N MET A 82 10.41 -8.71 -1.19
CA MET A 82 9.58 -7.77 -0.44
C MET A 82 8.36 -7.37 -1.25
N VAL A 83 7.22 -7.30 -0.59
CA VAL A 83 5.96 -6.84 -1.19
C VAL A 83 5.28 -5.88 -0.21
N ALA A 84 4.84 -4.73 -0.73
CA ALA A 84 4.09 -3.74 0.04
C ALA A 84 2.73 -3.50 -0.65
N PHE A 85 1.66 -3.65 0.11
CA PHE A 85 0.30 -3.41 -0.37
C PHE A 85 -0.30 -2.19 0.33
N SER A 86 -1.08 -1.41 -0.41
CA SER A 86 -1.92 -0.36 0.16
C SER A 86 -3.38 -0.76 0.01
N TYR A 87 -4.06 -0.92 1.15
CA TYR A 87 -5.46 -1.33 1.21
C TYR A 87 -6.30 -0.29 1.94
N GLY A 88 -7.56 -0.15 1.51
CA GLY A 88 -8.47 0.85 2.06
C GLY A 88 -9.61 1.19 1.09
N VAL A 89 -10.57 1.96 1.60
CA VAL A 89 -11.71 2.43 0.81
C VAL A 89 -11.28 3.47 -0.23
N ARG A 90 -12.18 3.83 -1.14
CA ARG A 90 -11.90 4.79 -2.23
C ARG A 90 -11.48 6.17 -1.72
N SER A 91 -12.02 6.60 -0.58
CA SER A 91 -11.70 7.90 0.04
C SER A 91 -10.36 7.93 0.77
N SER A 92 -9.75 6.77 1.04
CA SER A 92 -8.42 6.71 1.64
C SER A 92 -7.37 7.15 0.62
N PRO A 93 -6.39 8.00 1.00
CA PRO A 93 -5.40 8.60 0.10
C PRO A 93 -4.29 7.62 -0.31
N ARG A 94 -4.66 6.39 -0.71
CA ARG A 94 -3.73 5.29 -1.04
C ARG A 94 -2.79 5.67 -2.17
N ARG A 95 -3.31 6.31 -3.22
CA ARG A 95 -2.51 6.75 -4.37
C ARG A 95 -1.47 7.78 -3.94
N GLN A 96 -1.87 8.79 -3.16
CA GLN A 96 -0.99 9.84 -2.67
C GLN A 96 0.08 9.27 -1.73
N LEU A 97 -0.30 8.32 -0.87
CA LEU A 97 0.65 7.70 0.05
C LEU A 97 1.69 6.82 -0.68
N MET A 98 1.25 6.04 -1.67
CA MET A 98 2.13 5.12 -2.41
C MET A 98 2.97 5.82 -3.49
N TYR A 99 2.37 6.74 -4.25
CA TYR A 99 2.97 7.35 -5.44
C TYR A 99 3.20 8.86 -5.34
N GLY A 100 2.70 9.51 -4.28
CA GLY A 100 2.81 10.96 -4.13
C GLY A 100 1.80 11.75 -4.95
N SER A 101 1.83 13.08 -4.78
CA SER A 101 1.11 14.03 -5.61
C SER A 101 2.02 14.65 -6.68
N ALA A 102 3.32 14.68 -6.43
CA ALA A 102 4.35 15.12 -7.36
C ALA A 102 5.47 14.06 -7.54
N ALA A 103 6.30 14.25 -8.55
CA ALA A 103 7.44 13.37 -8.81
C ALA A 103 8.43 13.38 -7.62
N GLY A 104 8.89 12.20 -7.22
CA GLY A 104 9.81 12.05 -6.08
C GLY A 104 9.12 11.97 -4.72
N GLU A 105 7.80 12.08 -4.67
CA GLU A 105 6.99 11.88 -3.47
C GLU A 105 6.45 10.45 -3.36
N GLY A 106 5.86 10.14 -2.21
CA GLY A 106 5.25 8.83 -1.95
C GLY A 106 6.25 7.75 -1.57
N TYR A 107 5.70 6.65 -1.05
CA TYR A 107 6.48 5.51 -0.57
C TYR A 107 7.36 4.89 -1.66
N ALA A 108 6.82 4.68 -2.87
CA ALA A 108 7.55 4.04 -3.96
C ALA A 108 8.79 4.84 -4.38
N ALA A 109 8.68 6.17 -4.48
CA ALA A 109 9.82 7.02 -4.79
C ALA A 109 10.89 6.95 -3.71
N ARG A 110 10.48 6.93 -2.43
CA ARG A 110 11.41 6.79 -1.28
C ARG A 110 12.15 5.46 -1.31
N VAL A 111 11.49 4.35 -1.63
CA VAL A 111 12.16 3.05 -1.84
C VAL A 111 13.21 3.15 -2.95
N ILE A 112 12.87 3.77 -4.08
CA ILE A 112 13.83 3.90 -5.18
C ILE A 112 15.04 4.77 -4.78
N THR A 113 14.80 5.93 -4.16
CA THR A 113 15.85 6.92 -3.89
C THR A 113 16.70 6.58 -2.66
N GLU A 114 16.09 6.03 -1.61
CA GLU A 114 16.76 5.78 -0.34
C GLU A 114 17.22 4.33 -0.18
N PHE A 115 16.63 3.38 -0.93
CA PHE A 115 16.98 1.98 -0.84
C PHE A 115 17.68 1.44 -2.10
N ILE A 116 17.10 1.61 -3.28
CA ILE A 116 17.66 1.06 -4.53
C ILE A 116 18.88 1.86 -5.00
N ARG A 117 18.79 3.20 -5.05
CA ARG A 117 19.88 4.07 -5.57
C ARG A 117 21.21 3.88 -4.84
N PRO A 118 21.29 3.78 -3.50
CA PRO A 118 22.55 3.47 -2.81
C PRO A 118 23.09 2.07 -3.15
N GLY A 119 22.20 1.12 -3.44
CA GLY A 119 22.53 -0.25 -3.87
C GLY A 119 22.88 -0.38 -5.35
N ALA A 120 22.60 0.62 -6.18
CA ALA A 120 22.76 0.58 -7.64
C ALA A 120 24.19 0.25 -8.11
N LYS A 121 25.20 0.57 -7.30
CA LYS A 121 26.61 0.21 -7.59
C LYS A 121 26.94 -1.26 -7.36
N LYS A 122 26.01 -2.04 -6.81
CA LYS A 122 26.22 -3.44 -6.36
C LYS A 122 25.44 -4.46 -7.20
N GLY A 123 24.66 -4.04 -8.19
CA GLY A 123 23.86 -4.96 -9.00
C GLY A 123 23.07 -4.28 -10.11
N ILE A 124 22.40 -5.10 -10.92
CA ILE A 124 21.50 -4.66 -11.99
C ILE A 124 20.08 -4.64 -11.43
N PHE A 125 19.39 -3.52 -11.62
CA PHE A 125 18.00 -3.35 -11.19
C PHE A 125 17.10 -3.22 -12.42
N ALA A 126 16.00 -3.96 -12.42
CA ALA A 126 14.94 -3.85 -13.42
C ALA A 126 13.66 -3.33 -12.74
N PHE A 127 12.96 -2.42 -13.41
CA PHE A 127 11.75 -1.80 -12.88
C PHE A 127 10.58 -2.04 -13.85
N PRO A 128 9.75 -3.08 -13.63
CA PRO A 128 8.47 -3.23 -14.31
C PRO A 128 7.39 -2.42 -13.60
N CYS A 129 6.51 -1.74 -14.34
CA CYS A 129 5.37 -1.01 -13.78
C CYS A 129 4.11 -1.40 -14.54
N ARG A 130 3.17 -2.08 -13.88
CA ARG A 130 1.95 -2.61 -14.51
C ARG A 130 0.73 -2.36 -13.64
N VAL A 131 -0.43 -2.27 -14.29
CA VAL A 131 -1.73 -2.19 -13.62
C VAL A 131 -2.58 -3.39 -14.03
N ILE A 132 -3.38 -3.89 -13.08
CA ILE A 132 -4.46 -4.85 -13.34
C ILE A 132 -5.75 -4.04 -13.35
N GLU A 133 -6.43 -4.07 -14.48
CA GLU A 133 -7.68 -3.35 -14.70
C GLU A 133 -8.86 -4.08 -14.06
N PRO A 134 -10.02 -3.41 -13.90
CA PRO A 134 -11.23 -4.04 -13.34
C PRO A 134 -11.70 -5.29 -14.09
N THR A 135 -11.34 -5.41 -15.37
CA THR A 135 -11.63 -6.53 -16.27
C THR A 135 -10.52 -7.59 -16.30
N GLU A 136 -9.61 -7.56 -15.33
CA GLU A 136 -8.47 -8.49 -15.19
C GLU A 136 -7.46 -8.45 -16.34
N HIS A 137 -7.55 -7.44 -17.22
CA HIS A 137 -6.51 -7.11 -18.18
C HIS A 137 -5.32 -6.48 -17.48
N ARG A 138 -4.12 -6.84 -17.94
CA ARG A 138 -2.86 -6.25 -17.48
C ARG A 138 -2.35 -5.28 -18.54
N ALA A 139 -2.14 -4.03 -18.12
CA ALA A 139 -1.49 -3.01 -18.94
C ALA A 139 -0.09 -2.71 -18.40
N ASP A 140 0.88 -2.58 -19.31
CA ASP A 140 2.22 -2.06 -18.98
C ASP A 140 2.19 -0.54 -19.00
N LEU A 141 2.62 0.07 -17.90
CA LEU A 141 2.60 1.54 -17.73
C LEU A 141 3.88 2.20 -18.26
N LEU A 142 4.87 1.41 -18.67
CA LEU A 142 6.14 1.90 -19.24
C LEU A 142 6.17 1.77 -20.77
N ASP A 143 5.35 0.89 -21.33
CA ASP A 143 5.27 0.61 -22.76
C ASP A 143 3.80 0.51 -23.18
N ALA A 144 3.30 1.55 -23.85
CA ALA A 144 1.93 1.62 -24.31
C ALA A 144 1.63 0.65 -25.45
N ASP A 145 2.67 0.17 -26.15
CA ASP A 145 2.56 -0.76 -27.27
C ASP A 145 2.67 -2.23 -26.82
N SER A 146 2.89 -2.46 -25.52
CA SER A 146 2.98 -3.80 -24.95
C SER A 146 1.63 -4.52 -25.01
N GLU A 147 1.63 -5.75 -25.55
CA GLU A 147 0.40 -6.55 -25.67
C GLU A 147 -0.22 -6.83 -24.29
N LEU A 148 -1.53 -6.52 -24.18
CA LEU A 148 -2.32 -6.71 -22.97
C LEU A 148 -2.50 -8.20 -22.66
N GLY A 149 -1.98 -8.64 -21.51
CA GLY A 149 -2.22 -10.00 -21.00
C GLY A 149 -3.51 -10.07 -20.17
N VAL A 150 -4.20 -11.21 -20.18
CA VAL A 150 -5.35 -11.47 -19.28
C VAL A 150 -4.88 -12.36 -18.13
N ILE A 151 -5.26 -12.03 -16.90
CA ILE A 151 -5.08 -12.94 -15.77
C ILE A 151 -6.15 -14.02 -15.86
N VAL A 152 -5.74 -15.27 -16.08
CA VAL A 152 -6.65 -16.41 -16.13
C VAL A 152 -6.71 -17.08 -14.76
N GLY A 153 -7.92 -17.22 -14.21
CA GLY A 153 -8.14 -17.90 -12.94
C GLY A 153 -7.83 -19.39 -13.04
N SER A 154 -6.70 -19.80 -12.45
CA SER A 154 -6.26 -21.20 -12.27
C SER A 154 -6.00 -21.98 -13.57
N LEU A 155 -4.72 -22.08 -13.94
CA LEU A 155 -4.22 -23.13 -14.84
C LEU A 155 -4.23 -24.46 -14.06
N LYS A 156 -5.35 -25.17 -14.07
CA LYS A 156 -5.34 -26.60 -13.67
C LYS A 156 -4.39 -27.41 -14.57
N GLU A 157 -4.18 -26.93 -15.79
CA GLU A 157 -3.19 -27.40 -16.74
C GLU A 157 -2.45 -26.16 -17.25
N GLY A 158 -1.13 -26.10 -17.05
CA GLY A 158 -0.30 -25.03 -17.60
C GLY A 158 -0.45 -24.96 -19.13
N PRO A 159 -0.10 -23.84 -19.78
CA PRO A 159 -0.13 -23.75 -21.23
C PRO A 159 0.68 -24.90 -21.83
N LEU A 160 0.03 -25.75 -22.62
CA LEU A 160 0.68 -26.82 -23.37
C LEU A 160 1.61 -26.16 -24.40
N VAL A 161 2.91 -26.18 -24.11
CA VAL A 161 3.94 -25.78 -25.06
C VAL A 161 3.91 -26.78 -26.21
N ARG A 162 3.29 -26.39 -27.33
CA ARG A 162 3.45 -27.11 -28.58
C ARG A 162 4.83 -26.74 -29.12
N MET A 163 5.79 -27.66 -29.05
CA MET A 163 7.03 -27.49 -29.80
C MET A 163 6.67 -27.46 -31.28
N VAL A 164 6.86 -26.31 -31.91
CA VAL A 164 6.84 -26.20 -33.38
C VAL A 164 8.20 -26.72 -33.84
N ALA A 165 8.18 -27.85 -34.55
CA ALA A 165 9.36 -28.44 -35.19
C ALA A 165 9.75 -27.62 -36.43
#